data_AF-A0AAV1ULZ7-F1
#
_entry.id   AF-A0AAV1ULZ7-F1
#
_cell.length_a   1.000
_cell.length_b   1.000
_cell.length_c   1.000
_cell.angle_alpha   90.00
_cell.angle_beta   90.00
_cell.angle_gamma   90.00
#
_symmetry.space_group_name_H-M   'P 1'
#
loop_
_entity.id
_entity.type
_entity.pdbx_description
1 polymer ?
#
loop_
_entity_poly.entity_id
_entity_poly.type
_entity_poly.pdbx_seq_one_letter_code
_entity_poly.pdbx_strand_id
1 'polypeptide(L)'
;MTVDPRKTAQVPDTDNASLTCAARILAHECADANLAFMRCKQRDANPLACLVQGEKVTAAVLKTLREVETHCGETFAAYKKALKQSWHRIDETRAEQAALEDCWRQHKGYQSAQKEQ
;
A
#
# COMPACT_ATOMS: atom_id res chain seq x y z
N MET A 1 3.31 21.31 -29.27
CA MET A 1 2.83 19.98 -28.83
C MET A 1 2.62 20.04 -27.33
N THR A 2 1.39 20.23 -26.87
CA THR A 2 1.07 20.19 -25.44
C THR A 2 0.97 18.72 -25.03
N VAL A 3 1.92 18.25 -24.22
CA VAL A 3 1.86 16.91 -23.64
C VAL A 3 0.67 16.88 -22.68
N ASP A 4 -0.28 15.94 -22.87
CA ASP A 4 -1.40 15.77 -21.94
C ASP A 4 -0.84 15.36 -20.57
N PRO A 5 -1.11 16.11 -19.50
CA PRO A 5 -0.59 15.82 -18.16
C PRO A 5 -1.06 14.47 -17.60
N ARG A 6 -2.14 13.88 -18.14
CA ARG A 6 -2.60 12.52 -17.81
C ARG A 6 -1.72 11.45 -18.45
N LYS A 7 -0.99 11.77 -19.52
CA LYS A 7 -0.08 10.85 -20.21
C LYS A 7 1.28 10.72 -19.50
N THR A 8 1.62 11.67 -18.64
CA THR A 8 2.81 11.66 -17.78
C THR A 8 2.53 11.17 -16.36
N ALA A 9 1.27 11.16 -15.92
CA ALA A 9 0.88 10.62 -14.63
C ALA A 9 0.96 9.08 -14.65
N GLN A 10 2.11 8.53 -14.23
CA GLN A 10 2.21 7.10 -13.99
C GLN A 10 1.26 6.70 -12.84
N VAL A 11 0.35 5.78 -13.15
CA VAL A 11 -0.47 5.09 -12.15
C VAL A 11 0.46 4.09 -11.46
N PRO A 12 0.44 3.99 -10.12
CA PRO A 12 1.29 3.04 -9.43
C PRO A 12 0.93 1.59 -9.80
N ASP A 13 1.89 0.68 -9.66
CA ASP A 13 1.64 -0.74 -9.91
C ASP A 13 0.62 -1.29 -8.91
N THR A 14 -0.48 -1.84 -9.43
CA THR A 14 -1.52 -2.51 -8.64
C THR A 14 -1.60 -4.01 -8.94
N ASP A 15 -0.50 -4.63 -9.38
CA ASP A 15 -0.45 -6.08 -9.57
C ASP A 15 -0.50 -6.83 -8.21
N ASN A 16 -0.82 -8.13 -8.27
CA ASN A 16 -0.93 -8.96 -7.06
C ASN A 16 0.33 -8.85 -6.17
N ALA A 17 1.52 -8.82 -6.76
CA ALA A 17 2.76 -8.68 -6.00
C ALA A 17 2.87 -7.32 -5.31
N SER A 18 2.57 -6.22 -6.02
CA SER A 18 2.61 -4.87 -5.43
C SER A 18 1.64 -4.72 -4.26
N LEU A 19 0.40 -5.18 -4.41
CA LEU A 19 -0.60 -5.13 -3.34
C LEU A 19 -0.23 -6.03 -2.16
N THR A 20 0.32 -7.22 -2.41
CA THR A 20 0.75 -8.15 -1.35
C THR A 20 1.93 -7.59 -0.57
N CYS A 21 2.96 -7.07 -1.27
CA CYS A 21 4.13 -6.48 -0.64
C CYS A 21 3.78 -5.22 0.18
N ALA A 22 2.87 -4.38 -0.31
CA ALA A 22 2.45 -3.16 0.37
C ALA A 22 1.38 -3.39 1.47
N ALA A 23 0.85 -4.60 1.62
CA ALA A 23 -0.35 -4.87 2.44
C ALA A 23 -0.26 -4.32 3.88
N ARG A 24 0.90 -4.45 4.56
CA ARG A 24 1.07 -3.93 5.93
C ARG A 24 1.11 -2.41 5.99
N ILE A 25 1.73 -1.77 5.00
CA ILE A 25 1.72 -0.32 4.86
C ILE A 25 0.28 0.17 4.62
N LEU A 26 -0.42 -0.45 3.66
CA LEU A 26 -1.82 -0.13 3.35
C LEU A 26 -2.75 -0.35 4.55
N ALA A 27 -2.51 -1.39 5.36
CA ALA A 27 -3.29 -1.64 6.57
C ALA A 27 -3.18 -0.49 7.58
N HIS A 28 -2.01 0.14 7.69
CA HIS A 28 -1.78 1.28 8.57
C HIS A 28 -2.27 2.60 7.95
N GLU A 29 -1.79 2.93 6.75
CA GLU A 29 -2.07 4.23 6.11
C GLU A 29 -3.53 4.39 5.69
N CYS A 30 -4.20 3.29 5.30
CA CYS A 30 -5.58 3.32 4.81
C CYS A 30 -6.59 2.83 5.86
N ALA A 31 -6.18 2.68 7.13
CA ALA A 31 -6.99 2.10 8.20
C ALA A 31 -8.38 2.76 8.32
N ASP A 32 -8.43 4.09 8.34
CA ASP A 32 -9.67 4.85 8.52
C ASP A 32 -10.65 4.68 7.36
N ALA A 33 -10.15 4.76 6.13
CA ALA A 33 -10.97 4.56 4.93
C ALA A 33 -11.51 3.12 4.87
N ASN A 34 -10.65 2.13 5.17
CA ASN A 34 -11.02 0.72 5.21
C ASN A 34 -12.08 0.46 6.28
N LEU A 35 -11.90 0.99 7.50
CA LEU A 35 -12.85 0.82 8.60
C LEU A 35 -14.20 1.47 8.29
N ALA A 36 -14.21 2.65 7.67
CA ALA A 36 -15.44 3.32 7.25
C ALA A 36 -16.21 2.49 6.21
N PHE A 37 -15.51 1.92 5.23
CA PHE A 37 -16.11 1.03 4.23
C PHE A 37 -16.65 -0.27 4.87
N MET A 38 -15.88 -0.92 5.74
CA MET A 38 -16.31 -2.14 6.42
C MET A 38 -17.52 -1.92 7.33
N ARG A 39 -17.56 -0.80 8.08
CA ARG A 39 -18.74 -0.41 8.87
C ARG A 39 -19.96 -0.12 8.00
N CYS A 40 -19.77 0.46 6.81
CA CYS A 40 -20.87 0.67 5.86
C CYS A 40 -21.43 -0.68 5.40
N LYS A 41 -20.57 -1.59 4.93
CA LYS A 41 -20.93 -2.93 4.44
C LYS A 41 -21.58 -3.80 5.52
N GLN A 42 -21.20 -3.61 6.78
CA GLN A 42 -21.83 -4.32 7.90
C GLN A 42 -23.27 -3.87 8.15
N ARG A 43 -23.59 -2.60 7.86
CA ARG A 43 -24.95 -2.05 8.03
C ARG A 43 -25.85 -2.33 6.84
N ASP A 44 -25.30 -2.37 5.64
CA ASP A 44 -26.04 -2.57 4.40
C ASP A 44 -25.29 -3.54 3.47
N ALA A 45 -25.98 -4.62 3.09
CA ALA A 45 -25.44 -5.63 2.18
C ALA A 45 -25.45 -5.17 0.72
N ASN A 46 -26.17 -4.10 0.38
CA ASN A 46 -26.19 -3.54 -0.96
C ASN A 46 -24.83 -2.86 -1.27
N PRO A 47 -24.06 -3.35 -2.26
CA PRO A 47 -22.75 -2.77 -2.59
C PRO A 47 -22.84 -1.32 -3.08
N LEU A 48 -23.97 -0.91 -3.67
CA LEU A 48 -24.15 0.46 -4.18
C LEU A 48 -24.25 1.50 -3.05
N ALA A 49 -24.70 1.09 -1.86
CA ALA A 49 -24.85 1.99 -0.71
C ALA A 49 -23.51 2.49 -0.16
N CYS A 50 -22.41 1.80 -0.45
CA CYS A 50 -21.08 2.08 0.11
C CYS A 50 -20.04 2.53 -0.94
N LEU A 51 -20.48 2.93 -2.14
CA LEU A 51 -19.59 3.34 -3.24
C LEU A 51 -18.68 4.50 -2.85
N VAL A 52 -19.22 5.53 -2.17
CA VAL A 52 -18.44 6.70 -1.75
C VAL A 52 -17.30 6.31 -0.80
N GLN A 53 -17.54 5.36 0.11
CA GLN A 53 -16.51 4.84 1.00
C GLN A 53 -15.51 3.98 0.24
N GLY A 54 -15.97 3.19 -0.74
CA GLY A 54 -15.11 2.42 -1.63
C GLY A 54 -14.15 3.29 -2.45
N GLU A 55 -14.64 4.40 -3.00
CA GLU A 55 -13.81 5.39 -3.72
C GLU A 55 -12.71 5.96 -2.82
N LYS A 56 -13.03 6.25 -1.54
CA LYS A 56 -12.04 6.72 -0.56
C LYS A 56 -10.95 5.68 -0.28
N VAL A 57 -11.32 4.40 -0.21
CA VAL A 57 -10.36 3.30 -0.06
C VAL A 57 -9.41 3.25 -1.26
N THR A 58 -9.97 3.26 -2.48
CA THR A 58 -9.17 3.24 -3.72
C THR A 58 -8.24 4.44 -3.82
N ALA A 59 -8.74 5.64 -3.51
CA ALA A 59 -7.93 6.85 -3.52
C ALA A 59 -6.78 6.78 -2.49
N ALA A 60 -7.04 6.27 -1.29
CA ALA A 60 -6.02 6.09 -0.27
C ALA A 60 -4.94 5.10 -0.72
N VAL A 61 -5.34 3.94 -1.28
CA VAL A 61 -4.39 2.92 -1.77
C VAL A 61 -3.52 3.46 -2.91
N LEU A 62 -4.12 4.11 -3.92
CA LEU A 62 -3.37 4.66 -5.05
C LEU A 62 -2.40 5.77 -4.63
N LYS A 63 -2.80 6.61 -3.65
CA LYS A 63 -1.91 7.62 -3.09
C LYS A 63 -0.72 6.96 -2.39
N THR A 64 -0.97 6.00 -1.51
CA THR A 64 0.08 5.33 -0.73
C THR A 64 1.03 4.53 -1.62
N LEU A 65 0.54 3.79 -2.62
CA LEU A 65 1.41 3.05 -3.54
C LEU A 65 2.33 3.99 -4.34
N ARG A 66 1.82 5.15 -4.78
CA ARG A 66 2.66 6.17 -5.43
C ARG A 66 3.76 6.69 -4.51
N GLU A 67 3.44 6.94 -3.24
CA GLU A 67 4.44 7.35 -2.23
C GLU A 67 5.49 6.25 -2.01
N VAL A 68 5.07 4.98 -1.89
CA VAL A 68 5.96 3.83 -1.74
C VAL A 68 6.92 3.70 -2.93
N GLU A 69 6.41 3.80 -4.17
CA GLU A 69 7.25 3.74 -5.37
C GLU A 69 8.21 4.91 -5.47
N THR A 70 7.78 6.11 -5.06
CA THR A 70 8.60 7.34 -5.13
C THR A 70 9.71 7.36 -4.09
N HIS A 71 9.44 6.91 -2.86
CA HIS A 71 10.36 7.07 -1.73
C HIS A 71 11.08 5.78 -1.33
N CYS A 72 10.46 4.62 -1.58
CA CYS A 72 10.99 3.30 -1.20
C CYS A 72 11.07 2.34 -2.39
N GLY A 73 11.11 2.86 -3.61
CA GLY A 73 11.04 2.08 -4.86
C GLY A 73 12.06 0.96 -4.96
N GLU A 74 13.29 1.16 -4.49
CA GLU A 74 14.35 0.13 -4.52
C GLU A 74 14.00 -1.07 -3.62
N THR A 75 13.70 -0.81 -2.34
CA THR A 75 13.29 -1.86 -1.38
C THR A 75 11.99 -2.54 -1.80
N PHE A 76 11.06 -1.78 -2.38
CA PHE A 76 9.79 -2.30 -2.88
C PHE A 76 10.00 -3.22 -4.08
N ALA A 77 10.82 -2.83 -5.05
CA ALA A 77 11.15 -3.65 -6.21
C ALA A 77 11.90 -4.94 -5.81
N ALA A 78 12.82 -4.86 -4.85
CA ALA A 78 13.52 -6.01 -4.30
C ALA A 78 12.53 -7.00 -3.66
N TYR A 79 11.60 -6.50 -2.85
CA TYR A 79 10.59 -7.35 -2.22
C TYR A 79 9.63 -7.96 -3.25
N LYS A 80 9.17 -7.19 -4.25
CA LYS A 80 8.34 -7.73 -5.35
C LYS A 80 9.06 -8.86 -6.09
N LYS A 81 10.36 -8.72 -6.33
CA LYS A 81 11.17 -9.73 -7.00
C LYS A 81 11.29 -11.00 -6.15
N ALA A 82 11.64 -10.86 -4.86
CA ALA A 82 11.74 -11.98 -3.94
C ALA A 82 10.40 -12.74 -3.82
N LEU A 83 9.29 -12.02 -3.67
CA LEU A 83 7.96 -12.60 -3.58
C LEU A 83 7.58 -13.41 -4.83
N LYS A 84 7.93 -12.90 -6.02
CA LYS A 84 7.72 -13.61 -7.30
C LYS A 84 8.58 -14.88 -7.41
N GLN A 85 9.81 -14.86 -6.89
CA GLN A 85 10.71 -16.02 -6.88
C GLN A 85 10.26 -17.10 -5.88
N SER A 86 9.69 -16.70 -4.75
CA SER A 86 9.19 -17.59 -3.69
C SER A 86 7.72 -18.01 -3.87
N TRP A 87 7.16 -17.94 -5.08
CA TRP A 87 5.77 -18.35 -5.35
C TRP A 87 4.74 -17.70 -4.42
N HIS A 88 4.93 -16.42 -4.08
CA HIS A 88 4.11 -15.67 -3.12
C HIS A 88 4.14 -16.17 -1.66
N ARG A 89 5.15 -16.96 -1.27
CA ARG A 89 5.36 -17.36 0.13
C ARG A 89 6.04 -16.24 0.92
N ILE A 90 5.23 -15.43 1.59
CA ILE A 90 5.68 -14.26 2.36
C ILE A 90 6.70 -14.66 3.44
N ASP A 91 6.57 -15.85 4.02
CA ASP A 91 7.50 -16.35 5.06
C ASP A 91 8.95 -16.47 4.59
N GLU A 92 9.19 -16.62 3.29
CA GLU A 92 10.54 -16.74 2.72
C GLU A 92 11.16 -15.38 2.36
N THR A 93 10.40 -14.29 2.51
CA THR A 93 10.75 -12.95 2.03
C THR A 93 10.72 -11.91 3.14
N ARG A 94 10.85 -12.37 4.39
CA ARG A 94 10.78 -11.52 5.60
C ARG A 94 11.90 -10.49 5.67
N ALA A 95 13.06 -10.79 5.08
CA ALA A 95 14.18 -9.85 5.04
C ALA A 95 13.86 -8.64 4.16
N GLU A 96 13.37 -8.86 2.95
CA GLU A 96 12.95 -7.81 2.02
C GLU A 96 11.73 -7.05 2.53
N GLN A 97 10.80 -7.77 3.19
CA GLN A 97 9.66 -7.15 3.86
C GLN A 97 10.13 -6.18 4.95
N ALA A 98 11.06 -6.58 5.82
CA ALA A 98 11.61 -5.72 6.87
C ALA A 98 12.31 -4.49 6.27
N ALA A 99 13.10 -4.67 5.21
CA ALA A 99 13.78 -3.57 4.53
C ALA A 99 12.80 -2.52 3.96
N LEU A 100 11.70 -2.96 3.35
CA LEU A 100 10.65 -2.07 2.87
C LEU A 100 9.99 -1.31 4.04
N GLU A 101 9.64 -2.01 5.11
CA GLU A 101 9.01 -1.40 6.28
C GLU A 101 9.94 -0.41 7.00
N ASP A 102 11.25 -0.69 7.06
CA ASP A 102 12.24 0.23 7.59
C ASP A 102 12.36 1.49 6.75
N CYS A 103 12.43 1.36 5.42
CA CYS A 103 12.39 2.50 4.52
C CYS A 103 11.12 3.33 4.74
N TRP A 104 9.96 2.68 4.81
CA TRP A 104 8.68 3.37 5.01
C TRP A 104 8.61 4.10 6.35
N ARG A 105 9.05 3.46 7.44
CA ARG A 105 9.12 4.09 8.78
C ARG A 105 10.00 5.33 8.77
N GLN A 106 11.17 5.25 8.12
CA GLN A 106 12.09 6.37 8.00
C GLN A 106 11.48 7.51 7.17
N HIS A 107 10.85 7.19 6.03
CA HIS A 107 10.18 8.18 5.18
C HIS A 107 9.06 8.93 5.90
N LYS A 108 8.22 8.22 6.67
CA LYS A 108 7.10 8.83 7.41
C LYS A 108 7.53 9.47 8.73
N GLY A 109 8.79 9.30 9.15
CA GLY A 109 9.29 9.81 10.42
C GLY A 109 8.62 9.18 11.63
N TYR A 110 8.18 7.92 11.53
CA TYR A 110 7.61 7.21 12.67
C TYR A 110 8.69 7.01 13.73
N GLN A 111 8.59 7.73 14.85
CA GLN A 111 9.50 7.54 15.97
C GLN A 111 9.36 6.10 16.48
N SER A 112 10.48 5.40 16.62
CA SER A 112 10.51 4.10 17.28
C SER A 112 10.24 4.29 18.77
N ALA A 113 8.97 4.38 19.15
CA ALA A 113 8.55 4.25 20.53
C ALA A 113 8.66 2.78 20.98
N GLN A 114 9.86 2.20 20.96
CA GLN A 114 10.24 0.92 21.61
C GLN A 114 11.78 0.85 21.75
N LYS A 115 12.34 1.74 22.58
CA LYS A 115 13.56 1.48 23.38
C LYS A 115 13.27 1.90 24.82
N GLU A 116 12.21 1.35 25.39
CA GLU A 116 11.93 1.46 26.83
C GLU A 116 10.99 0.30 27.19
N GLN A 117 11.57 -0.88 27.45
CA GLN A 117 11.61 -1.54 28.77
C GLN A 117 12.30 -2.91 28.64
#